data_AF-A0A523E899-F1
#
_entry.id   AF-A0A523E899-F1
#
_cell.length_a   1.000
_cell.length_b   1.000
_cell.length_c   1.000
_cell.angle_alpha   90.00
_cell.angle_beta   90.00
_cell.angle_gamma   90.00
#
_symmetry.space_group_name_H-M   'P 1'
#
loop_
_entity.id
_entity.type
_entity.pdbx_description
1 polymer ?
#
loop_
_entity_poly.entity_id
_entity_poly.type
_entity_poly.pdbx_seq_one_letter_code
_entity_poly.pdbx_strand_id
1 'polypeptide(L)'
;MLLFILLLAILGLCGLYGSALRASARAAEDLSRQMTSLYAGPHEFLVAHPFSFPVSRDGYDTVCADLSELGFVHLGSIEDRTVSDALPTMRTFSDVYTNDSGDTFCATYRIQTPECDLQVVEFLTQFEDGTFLTTTNSTPAGWMERPPEIDTTIIEHGSTLQLSSRHAERLEEAKVAGEKRVLAIVSLEDVLATQSAFVALEVRHRQSVGYLTYDEVVTMSARDTTPYLPGARRFFHWSFKRHVPGQLSQ
;
A
#
# COMPACT_ATOMS: atom_id res chain seq x y z
N MET A 1 -1.67 -3.50 -1.27
CA MET A 1 -1.03 -2.30 -0.65
C MET A 1 0.29 -1.84 -1.32
N LEU A 2 0.97 -2.66 -2.13
CA LEU A 2 2.06 -2.24 -3.05
C LEU A 2 1.71 -1.03 -3.94
N LEU A 3 0.43 -0.62 -4.02
CA LEU A 3 -0.04 0.53 -4.79
C LEU A 3 0.16 1.90 -4.13
N PHE A 4 0.29 1.96 -2.80
CA PHE A 4 0.47 3.24 -2.10
C PHE A 4 1.85 3.86 -2.35
N ILE A 5 2.77 3.06 -2.93
CA ILE A 5 4.09 3.44 -3.46
C ILE A 5 3.98 4.58 -4.50
N LEU A 6 2.89 4.63 -5.26
CA LEU A 6 2.67 5.60 -6.33
C LEU A 6 2.66 7.04 -5.84
N LEU A 7 2.23 7.27 -4.60
CA LEU A 7 2.00 8.62 -4.12
C LEU A 7 3.28 9.34 -3.64
N LEU A 8 4.25 8.57 -3.15
CA LEU A 8 5.56 9.09 -2.76
C LEU A 8 6.40 9.42 -4.01
N ALA A 9 6.26 8.65 -5.11
CA ALA A 9 6.95 8.93 -6.36
C ALA A 9 6.61 10.32 -6.93
N ILE A 10 5.32 10.65 -6.89
CA ILE A 10 4.77 11.84 -7.54
C ILE A 10 5.11 13.10 -6.75
N LEU A 11 5.06 13.02 -5.42
CA LEU A 11 5.38 14.17 -4.57
C LEU A 11 6.89 14.46 -4.55
N GLY A 12 7.76 13.45 -4.76
CA GLY A 12 9.21 13.63 -4.90
C GLY A 12 9.60 14.36 -6.19
N LEU A 13 8.94 14.03 -7.31
CA LEU A 13 9.18 14.67 -8.62
C LEU A 13 8.74 16.14 -8.67
N CYS A 14 7.85 16.57 -7.78
CA CYS A 14 7.36 17.96 -7.72
C CYS A 14 8.26 18.90 -6.90
N GLY A 15 9.27 18.37 -6.19
CA GLY A 15 10.12 19.13 -5.26
C GLY A 15 11.14 20.06 -5.92
N LEU A 16 11.28 20.03 -7.25
CA LEU A 16 12.24 20.85 -7.98
C LEU A 16 11.52 21.75 -9.00
N TYR A 17 11.71 23.06 -8.85
CA TYR A 17 11.47 24.18 -9.79
C TYR A 17 10.25 25.11 -9.58
N GLY A 18 10.57 26.40 -9.52
CA GLY A 18 9.68 27.56 -9.33
C GLY A 18 8.76 27.92 -10.50
N SER A 19 8.29 26.93 -11.26
CA SER A 19 7.19 27.03 -12.26
C SER A 19 5.86 26.53 -11.68
N ALA A 20 5.62 26.87 -10.41
CA ALA A 20 4.75 26.18 -9.46
C ALA A 20 3.31 25.88 -9.91
N LEU A 21 2.69 26.74 -10.73
CA LEU A 21 1.31 26.53 -11.18
C LEU A 21 1.17 25.63 -12.42
N ARG A 22 2.19 25.59 -13.28
CA ARG A 22 2.20 24.67 -14.43
C ARG A 22 2.78 23.32 -14.01
N ALA A 23 3.72 23.34 -13.06
CA ALA A 23 4.22 22.13 -12.40
C ALA A 23 3.10 21.42 -11.63
N SER A 24 2.25 22.15 -10.90
CA SER A 24 1.13 21.54 -10.16
C SER A 24 0.03 20.95 -11.05
N ALA A 25 -0.33 21.63 -12.15
CA ALA A 25 -1.33 21.11 -13.08
C ALA A 25 -0.84 19.82 -13.76
N ARG A 26 0.41 19.82 -14.24
CA ARG A 26 1.04 18.63 -14.81
C ARG A 26 1.19 17.51 -13.78
N ALA A 27 1.62 17.83 -12.57
CA ALA A 27 1.71 16.86 -11.49
C ALA A 27 0.36 16.22 -11.14
N ALA A 28 -0.71 17.01 -11.11
CA ALA A 28 -2.07 16.51 -10.88
C ALA A 28 -2.55 15.64 -12.05
N GLU A 29 -2.27 16.02 -13.30
CA GLU A 29 -2.57 15.22 -14.50
C GLU A 29 -1.77 13.91 -14.53
N ASP A 30 -0.48 13.95 -14.17
CA ASP A 30 0.40 12.78 -14.08
C ASP A 30 -0.09 11.84 -12.97
N LEU A 31 -0.43 12.37 -11.79
CA LEU A 31 -1.03 11.62 -10.69
C LEU A 31 -2.34 10.95 -11.10
N SER A 32 -3.25 11.72 -11.70
CA SER A 32 -4.54 11.21 -12.15
C SER A 32 -4.37 10.09 -13.18
N ARG A 33 -3.45 10.25 -14.13
CA ARG A 33 -3.16 9.23 -15.16
C ARG A 33 -2.56 7.97 -14.55
N GLN A 34 -1.63 8.11 -13.62
CA GLN A 34 -1.00 6.97 -12.96
C GLN A 34 -2.00 6.21 -12.08
N MET A 35 -2.82 6.92 -11.30
CA MET A 35 -3.90 6.31 -10.52
C MET A 35 -4.91 5.59 -11.42
N THR A 36 -5.30 6.21 -12.53
CA THR A 36 -6.19 5.58 -13.52
C THR A 36 -5.56 4.31 -14.09
N SER A 37 -4.26 4.34 -14.42
CA SER A 37 -3.54 3.18 -14.96
C SER A 37 -3.47 2.01 -13.98
N LEU A 38 -3.18 2.29 -12.69
CA LEU A 38 -3.11 1.27 -11.66
C LEU A 38 -4.47 0.62 -11.41
N TYR A 39 -5.52 1.43 -11.31
CA TYR A 39 -6.86 0.95 -10.99
C TYR A 39 -7.73 0.74 -12.23
N ALA A 40 -7.13 0.59 -13.42
CA ALA A 40 -7.85 0.33 -14.66
C ALA A 40 -8.46 -1.08 -14.69
N GLY A 41 -7.90 -2.02 -13.91
CA GLY A 41 -8.29 -3.42 -13.96
C GLY A 41 -7.62 -4.26 -12.86
N PRO A 42 -7.72 -5.59 -12.96
CA PRO A 42 -7.08 -6.50 -12.02
C PRO A 42 -5.56 -6.40 -12.12
N HIS A 43 -4.86 -6.59 -11.00
CA HIS A 43 -3.40 -6.66 -11.03
C HIS A 43 -2.92 -8.07 -11.34
N GLU A 44 -1.76 -8.13 -11.98
CA GLU A 44 -1.04 -9.37 -12.22
C GLU A 44 0.02 -9.56 -11.15
N PHE A 45 -0.10 -10.65 -10.38
CA PHE A 45 0.90 -11.04 -9.39
C PHE A 45 1.72 -12.22 -9.90
N LEU A 46 3.05 -12.11 -9.80
CA LEU A 46 3.99 -13.13 -10.25
C LEU A 46 4.87 -13.60 -9.10
N VAL A 47 5.33 -14.85 -9.15
CA VAL A 47 6.41 -15.30 -8.27
C VAL A 47 7.68 -14.56 -8.64
N ALA A 48 8.27 -13.87 -7.67
CA ALA A 48 9.46 -13.06 -7.85
C ALA A 48 10.73 -13.87 -7.53
N HIS A 49 11.82 -13.53 -8.22
CA HIS A 49 13.16 -13.92 -7.81
C HIS A 49 13.84 -12.70 -7.16
N PRO A 50 14.04 -12.64 -5.83
CA PRO A 50 14.49 -11.43 -5.13
C PRO A 50 15.73 -10.76 -5.71
N PHE A 51 16.69 -11.55 -6.19
CA PHE A 51 17.93 -11.05 -6.79
C PHE A 51 17.75 -10.35 -8.16
N SER A 52 16.53 -10.33 -8.70
CA SER A 52 16.20 -9.62 -9.95
C SER A 52 15.71 -8.19 -9.73
N PHE A 53 15.69 -7.72 -8.47
CA PHE A 53 15.21 -6.38 -8.09
C PHE A 53 16.34 -5.49 -7.57
N PRO A 54 16.31 -4.18 -7.87
CA PRO A 54 17.36 -3.24 -7.49
C PRO A 54 17.17 -2.68 -6.07
N VAL A 55 16.82 -3.52 -5.10
CA VAL A 55 16.56 -3.11 -3.70
C VAL A 55 17.47 -3.85 -2.73
N SER A 56 17.92 -3.18 -1.67
CA SER A 56 18.72 -3.83 -0.61
C SER A 56 17.91 -4.90 0.13
N ARG A 57 18.61 -5.97 0.56
CA ARG A 57 18.05 -7.08 1.33
C ARG A 57 18.09 -6.85 2.84
N ASP A 58 18.89 -5.92 3.35
CA ASP A 58 19.13 -5.75 4.80
C ASP A 58 17.83 -5.56 5.62
N GLY A 59 16.86 -4.84 5.08
CA GLY A 59 15.55 -4.65 5.71
C GLY A 59 14.68 -5.90 5.72
N TYR A 60 14.77 -6.73 4.67
CA TYR A 60 14.05 -8.00 4.60
C TYR A 60 14.60 -8.99 5.60
N ASP A 61 15.93 -9.04 5.76
CA ASP A 61 16.58 -10.00 6.67
C ASP A 61 16.23 -9.71 8.14
N THR A 62 16.10 -8.42 8.50
CA THR A 62 15.63 -8.01 9.83
C THR A 62 14.19 -8.46 10.07
N VAL A 63 13.27 -8.16 9.14
CA VAL A 63 11.86 -8.57 9.27
C VAL A 63 11.71 -10.09 9.24
N CYS A 64 12.52 -10.80 8.43
CA CYS A 64 12.54 -12.26 8.38
C CYS A 64 12.93 -12.89 9.72
N ALA A 65 13.95 -12.34 10.38
CA ALA A 65 14.35 -12.78 11.71
C ALA A 65 13.22 -12.56 12.74
N ASP A 66 12.63 -11.36 12.77
CA ASP A 66 11.51 -11.03 13.66
C ASP A 66 10.32 -11.99 13.44
N LEU A 67 9.94 -12.21 12.17
CA LEU A 67 8.82 -13.07 11.80
C LEU A 67 9.10 -14.54 12.15
N SER A 68 10.33 -15.01 11.96
CA SER A 68 10.72 -16.37 12.33
C SER A 68 10.63 -16.60 13.84
N GLU A 69 11.02 -15.62 14.66
CA GLU A 69 10.85 -15.67 16.12
C GLU A 69 9.38 -15.67 16.55
N LEU A 70 8.50 -15.05 15.75
CA LEU A 70 7.05 -15.05 15.94
C LEU A 70 6.34 -16.31 15.43
N GLY A 71 7.08 -17.29 14.89
CA GLY A 71 6.51 -18.53 14.36
C GLY A 71 5.90 -18.37 12.96
N PHE A 72 6.29 -17.35 12.20
CA PHE A 72 5.91 -17.23 10.80
C PHE A 72 6.88 -18.00 9.90
N VAL A 73 6.34 -18.62 8.85
CA VAL A 73 7.08 -19.37 7.83
C VAL A 73 7.06 -18.60 6.52
N HIS A 74 8.22 -18.46 5.88
CA HIS A 74 8.34 -17.85 4.55
C HIS A 74 7.70 -18.74 3.47
N LEU A 75 6.77 -18.17 2.72
CA LEU A 75 6.06 -18.86 1.62
C LEU A 75 6.67 -18.57 0.25
N GLY A 76 7.43 -17.48 0.13
CA GLY A 76 8.09 -17.07 -1.11
C GLY A 76 8.09 -15.55 -1.31
N SER A 77 8.39 -15.14 -2.54
CA SER A 77 8.44 -13.73 -2.92
C SER A 77 7.50 -13.48 -4.09
N ILE A 78 6.79 -12.35 -4.09
CA ILE A 78 5.85 -11.97 -5.15
C ILE A 78 6.15 -10.57 -5.71
N GLU A 79 5.88 -10.37 -6.99
CA GLU A 79 5.89 -9.07 -7.68
C GLU A 79 4.46 -8.71 -8.09
N ASP A 80 4.02 -7.50 -7.76
CA ASP A 80 2.88 -6.89 -8.45
C ASP A 80 3.40 -6.31 -9.77
N ARG A 81 3.17 -7.06 -10.85
CA ARG A 81 3.68 -6.73 -12.18
C ARG A 81 3.01 -5.48 -12.73
N THR A 82 1.73 -5.30 -12.45
CA THR A 82 0.96 -4.11 -12.84
C THR A 82 1.57 -2.85 -12.23
N VAL A 83 1.94 -2.87 -10.94
CA VAL A 83 2.66 -1.76 -10.30
C VAL A 83 4.02 -1.54 -10.92
N SER A 84 4.78 -2.62 -11.14
CA SER A 84 6.14 -2.54 -11.67
C SER A 84 6.19 -1.95 -13.08
N ASP A 85 5.20 -2.27 -13.91
CA ASP A 85 5.06 -1.68 -15.26
C ASP A 85 4.60 -0.23 -15.22
N ALA A 86 3.70 0.13 -14.28
CA ALA A 86 3.25 1.51 -14.09
C ALA A 86 4.33 2.42 -13.46
N LEU A 87 5.18 1.85 -12.60
CA LEU A 87 6.23 2.54 -11.84
C LEU A 87 7.59 1.81 -11.91
N PRO A 88 8.27 1.78 -13.07
CA PRO A 88 9.51 1.02 -13.22
C PRO A 88 10.63 1.42 -12.27
N THR A 89 10.67 2.70 -11.85
CA THR A 89 11.68 3.23 -10.92
C THR A 89 11.46 2.79 -9.47
N MET A 90 10.29 2.22 -9.15
CA MET A 90 9.91 1.73 -7.83
C MET A 90 9.64 0.23 -7.82
N ARG A 91 10.09 -0.47 -8.87
CA ARG A 91 9.94 -1.92 -9.00
C ARG A 91 10.57 -2.61 -7.78
N THR A 92 9.75 -3.36 -7.07
CA THR A 92 10.12 -4.09 -5.85
C THR A 92 9.38 -5.43 -5.81
N PHE A 93 9.70 -6.26 -4.82
CA PHE A 93 8.99 -7.50 -4.53
C PHE A 93 8.54 -7.49 -3.07
N SER A 94 7.60 -8.37 -2.72
CA SER A 94 7.23 -8.65 -1.33
C SER A 94 7.67 -10.04 -0.94
N ASP A 95 8.38 -10.18 0.18
CA ASP A 95 8.50 -11.47 0.85
C ASP A 95 7.23 -11.71 1.66
N VAL A 96 6.64 -12.90 1.50
CA VAL A 96 5.36 -13.26 2.12
C VAL A 96 5.52 -14.44 3.06
N TYR A 97 4.84 -14.35 4.20
CA TYR A 97 4.96 -15.29 5.31
C TYR A 97 3.57 -15.63 5.85
N THR A 98 3.40 -16.79 6.47
CA THR A 98 2.17 -17.15 7.19
C THR A 98 2.49 -17.68 8.57
N ASN A 99 1.59 -17.51 9.53
CA ASN A 99 1.72 -18.08 10.87
C ASN A 99 1.32 -19.57 10.90
N ASP A 100 1.59 -20.24 12.01
CA ASP A 100 1.27 -21.67 12.20
C ASP A 100 -0.21 -22.03 11.98
N SER A 101 -1.14 -21.12 12.30
CA SER A 101 -2.59 -21.33 12.12
C SER A 101 -3.06 -21.07 10.69
N GLY A 102 -2.24 -20.43 9.85
CA GLY A 102 -2.61 -19.97 8.51
C GLY A 102 -3.66 -18.86 8.52
N ASP A 103 -4.01 -18.28 9.67
CA ASP A 103 -5.09 -17.27 9.77
C ASP A 103 -4.61 -15.84 9.50
N THR A 104 -3.29 -15.64 9.48
CA THR A 104 -2.63 -14.37 9.24
C THR A 104 -1.46 -14.58 8.32
N PHE A 105 -1.37 -13.78 7.25
CA PHE A 105 -0.15 -13.69 6.48
C PHE A 105 0.47 -12.30 6.63
N CYS A 106 1.80 -12.24 6.54
CA CYS A 106 2.58 -11.02 6.55
C CYS A 106 3.22 -10.82 5.18
N ALA A 107 3.13 -9.61 4.64
CA ALA A 107 3.93 -9.16 3.51
C ALA A 107 4.92 -8.10 3.98
N THR A 108 6.17 -8.19 3.52
CA THR A 108 7.18 -7.16 3.73
C THR A 108 7.80 -6.77 2.40
N TYR A 109 7.92 -5.47 2.15
CA TYR A 109 8.56 -4.93 0.95
C TYR A 109 9.28 -3.64 1.27
N ARG A 110 10.22 -3.28 0.41
CA ARG A 110 11.00 -2.05 0.55
C ARG A 110 10.84 -1.19 -0.69
N ILE A 111 10.56 0.09 -0.47
CA ILE A 111 10.65 1.12 -1.50
C ILE A 111 11.98 1.81 -1.28
N GLN A 112 12.86 1.76 -2.28
CA GLN A 112 14.17 2.39 -2.20
C GLN A 112 14.42 3.26 -3.43
N THR A 113 14.49 4.55 -3.20
CA THR A 113 14.80 5.61 -4.17
C THR A 113 15.76 6.61 -3.50
N PRO A 114 16.42 7.50 -4.25
CA PRO A 114 17.27 8.52 -3.63
C PRO A 114 16.55 9.40 -2.60
N GLU A 115 15.24 9.62 -2.78
CA GLU A 115 14.41 10.49 -1.95
C GLU A 115 13.65 9.75 -0.84
N CYS A 116 13.49 8.43 -0.96
CA CYS A 116 12.65 7.61 -0.09
C CYS A 116 13.29 6.25 0.17
N ASP A 117 13.45 5.90 1.43
CA ASP A 117 13.85 4.57 1.87
C ASP A 117 12.87 4.07 2.93
N LEU A 118 11.87 3.30 2.50
CA LEU A 118 10.74 2.87 3.33
C LEU A 118 10.66 1.35 3.37
N GLN A 119 10.83 0.77 4.56
CA GLN A 119 10.49 -0.62 4.85
C GLN A 119 9.03 -0.70 5.28
N VAL A 120 8.22 -1.44 4.53
CA VAL A 120 6.81 -1.67 4.84
C VAL A 120 6.63 -3.10 5.32
N VAL A 121 5.86 -3.23 6.40
CA VAL A 121 5.37 -4.51 6.94
C VAL A 121 3.85 -4.42 7.04
N GLU A 122 3.16 -5.44 6.56
CA GLU A 122 1.70 -5.54 6.57
C GLU A 122 1.27 -6.94 6.98
N PHE A 123 0.43 -7.01 8.00
CA PHE A 123 -0.27 -8.22 8.40
C PHE A 123 -1.70 -8.16 7.86
N LEU A 124 -2.18 -9.28 7.33
CA LEU A 124 -3.48 -9.39 6.68
C LEU A 124 -4.16 -10.70 7.04
N THR A 125 -5.45 -10.60 7.35
CA THR A 125 -6.38 -11.74 7.48
C THR A 125 -7.55 -11.53 6.53
N GLN A 126 -7.92 -12.58 5.79
CA GLN A 126 -9.11 -12.61 4.95
C GLN A 126 -10.20 -13.46 5.61
N PHE A 127 -11.44 -12.96 5.64
CA PHE A 127 -12.60 -13.69 6.13
C PHE A 127 -13.41 -14.33 4.98
N GLU A 128 -14.19 -15.37 5.28
CA GLU A 128 -15.07 -16.08 4.32
C GLU A 128 -16.12 -15.15 3.69
N ASP A 129 -16.48 -14.05 4.34
CA ASP A 129 -17.43 -13.04 3.83
C ASP A 129 -16.80 -12.06 2.82
N GLY A 130 -15.51 -12.23 2.51
CA GLY A 130 -14.77 -11.37 1.59
C GLY A 130 -14.28 -10.05 2.21
N THR A 131 -14.42 -9.87 3.53
CA THR A 131 -13.83 -8.74 4.25
C THR A 131 -12.39 -9.03 4.68
N PHE A 132 -11.64 -7.96 4.95
CA PHE A 132 -10.22 -8.02 5.29
C PHE A 132 -9.92 -7.23 6.55
N LEU A 133 -9.01 -7.76 7.35
CA LEU A 133 -8.35 -7.07 8.46
C LEU A 133 -6.91 -6.79 8.05
N THR A 134 -6.44 -5.55 8.18
CA THR A 134 -5.02 -5.22 7.90
C THR A 134 -4.38 -4.37 8.99
N THR A 135 -3.13 -4.68 9.34
CA THR A 135 -2.32 -3.86 10.26
C THR A 135 -0.97 -3.56 9.61
N THR A 136 -0.61 -2.29 9.47
CA THR A 136 0.60 -1.88 8.75
C THR A 136 1.34 -0.70 9.38
N ASN A 137 2.63 -0.54 9.09
CA ASN A 137 3.41 0.66 9.37
C ASN A 137 3.46 1.67 8.21
N SER A 138 2.78 1.39 7.09
CA SER A 138 2.74 2.29 5.93
C SER A 138 1.85 3.49 6.20
N THR A 139 2.39 4.60 6.71
CA THR A 139 1.62 5.84 6.90
C THR A 139 0.88 6.32 5.64
N PRO A 140 1.44 6.23 4.42
CA PRO A 140 0.72 6.59 3.20
C PRO A 140 -0.60 5.82 2.99
N ALA A 141 -0.71 4.61 3.54
CA ALA A 141 -1.93 3.79 3.52
C ALA A 141 -3.16 4.51 4.09
N GLY A 142 -2.96 5.50 4.96
CA GLY A 142 -4.02 6.26 5.65
C GLY A 142 -4.31 7.62 5.03
N TRP A 143 -3.73 7.92 3.86
CA TRP A 143 -4.00 9.17 3.14
C TRP A 143 -5.15 9.03 2.13
N MET A 144 -5.62 7.80 1.91
CA MET A 144 -6.73 7.50 1.02
C MET A 144 -7.85 6.77 1.77
N GLU A 145 -9.09 7.06 1.39
CA GLU A 145 -10.29 6.37 1.85
C GLU A 145 -10.19 4.88 1.51
N ARG A 146 -10.48 3.97 2.43
CA ARG A 146 -10.39 2.53 2.15
C ARG A 146 -11.77 2.00 1.71
N PRO A 147 -11.81 0.92 0.89
CA PRO A 147 -13.05 0.16 0.73
C PRO A 147 -13.61 -0.20 2.11
N PRO A 148 -14.92 -0.07 2.35
CA PRO A 148 -15.52 -0.38 3.64
C PRO A 148 -15.34 -1.85 4.06
N GLU A 149 -15.03 -2.74 3.13
CA GLU A 149 -14.71 -4.15 3.39
C GLU A 149 -13.30 -4.39 3.93
N ILE A 150 -12.44 -3.36 3.98
CA ILE A 150 -11.06 -3.46 4.45
C ILE A 150 -10.90 -2.63 5.73
N ASP A 151 -10.81 -3.30 6.87
CA ASP A 151 -10.55 -2.66 8.16
C ASP A 151 -9.04 -2.54 8.42
N THR A 152 -8.51 -1.34 8.24
CA THR A 152 -7.07 -1.04 8.37
C THR A 152 -6.73 -0.31 9.67
N THR A 153 -5.72 -0.80 10.39
CA THR A 153 -5.03 -0.06 11.44
C THR A 153 -3.61 0.27 11.01
N ILE A 154 -3.20 1.52 11.21
CA ILE A 154 -1.86 2.00 10.89
C ILE A 154 -1.14 2.34 12.19
N ILE A 155 0.02 1.70 12.42
CA ILE A 155 0.94 2.06 13.50
C ILE A 155 2.17 2.65 12.83
N GLU A 156 2.20 3.98 12.70
CA GLU A 156 3.32 4.70 12.11
C GLU A 156 4.63 4.34 12.84
N HIS A 157 5.64 3.93 12.08
CA HIS A 157 6.93 3.43 12.58
C HIS A 157 6.83 2.21 13.52
N GLY A 158 5.72 1.46 13.49
CA GLY A 158 5.55 0.24 14.26
C GLY A 158 6.58 -0.82 13.86
N SER A 159 7.17 -1.48 14.87
CA SER A 159 8.03 -2.65 14.65
C SER A 159 7.20 -3.87 14.23
N THR A 160 7.86 -4.89 13.65
CA THR A 160 7.22 -6.16 13.28
C THR A 160 6.43 -6.76 14.45
N LEU A 161 7.03 -6.77 15.65
CA LEU A 161 6.39 -7.26 16.88
C LEU A 161 5.14 -6.44 17.25
N GLN A 162 5.21 -5.11 17.22
CA GLN A 162 4.06 -4.25 17.56
C GLN A 162 2.91 -4.46 16.58
N LEU A 163 3.21 -4.54 15.29
CA LEU A 163 2.23 -4.77 14.24
C LEU A 163 1.58 -6.14 14.39
N SER A 164 2.38 -7.19 14.61
CA SER A 164 1.89 -8.56 14.82
C SER A 164 0.99 -8.65 16.05
N SER A 165 1.42 -8.11 17.19
CA SER A 165 0.63 -8.12 18.42
C SER A 165 -0.70 -7.38 18.24
N ARG A 166 -0.67 -6.18 17.61
CA ARG A 166 -1.91 -5.43 17.36
C ARG A 166 -2.82 -6.16 16.38
N HIS A 167 -2.27 -6.83 15.37
CA HIS A 167 -3.05 -7.59 14.42
C HIS A 167 -3.75 -8.78 15.10
N ALA A 168 -3.03 -9.54 15.93
CA ALA A 168 -3.57 -10.66 16.69
C ALA A 168 -4.71 -10.22 17.63
N GLU A 169 -4.53 -9.12 18.37
CA GLU A 169 -5.61 -8.56 19.22
C GLU A 169 -6.87 -8.26 18.41
N ARG A 170 -6.73 -7.58 17.27
CA ARG A 170 -7.87 -7.21 16.41
C ARG A 170 -8.54 -8.43 15.78
N LEU A 171 -7.76 -9.45 15.44
CA LEU A 171 -8.29 -10.70 14.92
C LEU A 171 -9.15 -11.41 15.98
N GLU A 172 -8.69 -11.45 17.22
CA GLU A 172 -9.48 -12.00 18.33
C GLU A 172 -10.73 -11.17 18.64
N GLU A 173 -10.62 -9.83 18.61
CA GLU A 173 -11.78 -8.93 18.70
C GLU A 173 -12.82 -9.24 17.61
N ALA A 174 -12.38 -9.43 16.36
CA ALA A 174 -13.25 -9.76 15.23
C ALA A 174 -13.92 -11.14 15.37
N LYS A 175 -13.17 -12.16 15.84
CA LYS A 175 -13.70 -13.51 16.12
C LYS A 175 -14.74 -13.50 17.24
N VAL A 176 -14.61 -12.62 18.23
CA VAL A 176 -15.58 -12.46 19.33
C VAL A 176 -16.81 -11.67 18.89
N ALA A 177 -16.63 -10.65 18.04
CA ALA A 177 -17.71 -9.76 17.60
C ALA A 177 -18.70 -10.39 16.62
N GLY A 178 -18.34 -11.51 15.98
CA GLY A 178 -19.24 -12.26 15.11
C GLY A 178 -18.65 -13.58 14.63
N GLU A 179 -19.47 -14.41 13.99
CA GLU A 179 -19.06 -15.70 13.39
C GLU A 179 -18.27 -15.51 12.08
N LYS A 180 -17.32 -14.57 12.03
CA LYS A 180 -16.46 -14.41 10.86
C LYS A 180 -15.44 -15.54 10.83
N ARG A 181 -15.60 -16.46 9.87
CA ARG A 181 -14.64 -17.53 9.64
C ARG A 181 -13.46 -17.00 8.86
N VAL A 182 -12.25 -17.33 9.30
CA VAL A 182 -11.01 -16.96 8.62
C VAL A 182 -10.71 -17.95 7.50
N LEU A 183 -10.30 -17.45 6.33
CA LEU A 183 -9.74 -18.26 5.26
C LEU A 183 -8.28 -18.57 5.58
N ALA A 184 -7.95 -19.86 5.62
CA ALA A 184 -6.57 -20.30 5.86
C ALA A 184 -5.69 -20.01 4.64
N ILE A 185 -4.49 -19.47 4.89
CA ILE A 185 -3.46 -19.12 3.92
C ILE A 185 -2.22 -19.94 4.29
N VAL A 186 -2.04 -21.08 3.63
CA VAL A 186 -0.97 -22.06 3.97
C VAL A 186 0.03 -22.25 2.84
N SER A 187 -0.19 -21.60 1.70
CA SER A 187 0.65 -21.71 0.51
C SER A 187 0.82 -20.37 -0.20
N LEU A 188 1.81 -20.29 -1.08
CA LEU A 188 2.01 -19.12 -1.94
C LEU A 188 0.83 -18.89 -2.89
N GLU A 189 0.15 -19.95 -3.33
CA GLU A 189 -1.05 -19.85 -4.15
C GLU A 189 -2.20 -19.16 -3.39
N ASP A 190 -2.39 -19.50 -2.11
CA ASP A 190 -3.37 -18.85 -1.25
C ASP A 190 -3.06 -17.35 -1.09
N VAL A 191 -1.77 -17.00 -0.93
CA VAL A 191 -1.35 -15.58 -0.86
C VAL A 191 -1.69 -14.84 -2.15
N LEU A 192 -1.42 -15.43 -3.32
CA LEU A 192 -1.73 -14.80 -4.62
C LEU A 192 -3.25 -14.61 -4.80
N ALA A 193 -4.05 -15.60 -4.42
CA ALA A 193 -5.51 -15.49 -4.44
C ALA A 193 -6.01 -14.40 -3.49
N THR A 194 -5.45 -14.34 -2.27
CA THR A 194 -5.78 -13.34 -1.26
C THR A 194 -5.42 -11.92 -1.72
N GLN A 195 -4.21 -11.72 -2.26
CA GLN A 195 -3.77 -10.43 -2.81
C GLN A 195 -4.64 -9.98 -3.98
N SER A 196 -5.01 -10.90 -4.87
CA SER A 196 -5.90 -10.61 -6.00
C SER A 196 -7.28 -10.16 -5.52
N ALA A 197 -7.86 -10.85 -4.53
CA ALA A 197 -9.14 -10.49 -3.94
C ALA A 197 -9.09 -9.13 -3.23
N PHE A 198 -8.03 -8.89 -2.45
CA PHE A 198 -7.79 -7.61 -1.76
C PHE A 198 -7.71 -6.44 -2.74
N VAL A 199 -6.88 -6.58 -3.78
CA VAL A 199 -6.73 -5.53 -4.80
C VAL A 199 -8.01 -5.34 -5.61
N ALA A 200 -8.78 -6.38 -5.88
CA ALA A 200 -10.06 -6.24 -6.58
C ALA A 200 -11.03 -5.31 -5.81
N LEU A 201 -11.04 -5.36 -4.47
CA LEU A 201 -11.79 -4.42 -3.64
C LEU A 201 -11.25 -2.99 -3.77
N GLU A 202 -9.93 -2.80 -3.71
CA GLU A 202 -9.29 -1.50 -3.89
C GLU A 202 -9.62 -0.90 -5.25
N VAL A 203 -9.47 -1.66 -6.34
CA VAL A 203 -9.77 -1.26 -7.72
C VAL A 203 -11.23 -0.83 -7.85
N ARG A 204 -12.17 -1.69 -7.41
CA ARG A 204 -13.60 -1.40 -7.49
C ARG A 204 -13.97 -0.13 -6.73
N HIS A 205 -13.47 0.04 -5.51
CA HIS A 205 -13.71 1.23 -4.71
C HIS A 205 -13.14 2.48 -5.38
N ARG A 206 -11.88 2.42 -5.85
CA ARG A 206 -11.22 3.54 -6.54
C ARG A 206 -11.98 3.96 -7.77
N GLN A 207 -12.40 3.02 -8.61
CA GLN A 207 -13.23 3.32 -9.77
C GLN A 207 -14.55 3.99 -9.35
N SER A 208 -15.17 3.55 -8.25
CA SER A 208 -16.44 4.13 -7.78
C SER A 208 -16.33 5.58 -7.28
N VAL A 209 -15.16 5.99 -6.76
CA VAL A 209 -14.92 7.36 -6.27
C VAL A 209 -14.20 8.25 -7.29
N GLY A 210 -13.99 7.78 -8.53
CA GLY A 210 -13.26 8.54 -9.56
C GLY A 210 -11.74 8.56 -9.37
N TYR A 211 -11.18 7.47 -8.82
CA TYR A 211 -9.77 7.18 -8.54
C TYR A 211 -9.17 7.95 -7.36
N LEU A 212 -9.31 9.28 -7.34
CA LEU A 212 -8.85 10.15 -6.27
C LEU A 212 -9.92 11.18 -5.92
N THR A 213 -10.22 11.31 -4.63
CA THR A 213 -11.11 12.37 -4.16
C THR A 213 -10.34 13.68 -3.97
N TYR A 214 -11.08 14.79 -3.94
CA TYR A 214 -10.49 16.10 -3.66
C TYR A 214 -9.82 16.15 -2.28
N ASP A 215 -10.48 15.59 -1.27
CA ASP A 215 -9.98 15.61 0.12
C ASP A 215 -8.72 14.76 0.27
N GLU A 216 -8.60 13.66 -0.46
CA GLU A 216 -7.37 12.86 -0.54
C GLU A 216 -6.24 13.71 -1.12
N VAL A 217 -6.45 14.35 -2.26
CA VAL A 217 -5.43 15.23 -2.87
C VAL A 217 -5.02 16.34 -1.91
N VAL A 218 -5.97 17.00 -1.23
CA VAL A 218 -5.67 18.04 -0.24
C VAL A 218 -4.89 17.48 0.96
N THR A 219 -5.29 16.31 1.47
CA THR A 219 -4.61 15.65 2.60
C THR A 219 -3.17 15.33 2.26
N MET A 220 -2.93 14.74 1.08
CA MET A 220 -1.61 14.40 0.58
C MET A 220 -0.74 15.64 0.37
N SER A 221 -1.36 16.70 -0.15
CA SER A 221 -0.77 18.01 -0.41
C SER A 221 -0.35 18.78 0.84
N ALA A 222 -1.11 18.62 1.93
CA ALA A 222 -0.93 19.37 3.17
C ALA A 222 0.02 18.68 4.16
N ARG A 223 0.20 17.36 4.04
CA ARG A 223 1.07 16.60 4.94
C ARG A 223 2.53 16.92 4.67
N ASP A 224 3.28 17.00 5.76
CA ASP A 224 4.73 17.09 5.70
C ASP A 224 5.27 15.75 5.23
N THR A 225 5.47 15.60 3.93
CA THR A 225 6.07 14.38 3.39
C THR A 225 7.57 14.33 3.62
N THR A 226 8.19 15.28 4.33
CA THR A 226 9.65 15.33 4.59
C THR A 226 10.26 14.00 5.09
N PRO A 227 9.60 13.19 5.96
CA PRO A 227 10.14 11.88 6.35
C PRO A 227 10.19 10.87 5.19
N TYR A 228 9.34 11.05 4.19
CA TYR A 228 9.20 10.18 3.03
C TYR A 228 9.86 10.77 1.77
N LEU A 229 10.05 12.09 1.74
CA LEU A 229 10.46 12.94 0.62
C LEU A 229 10.99 14.30 1.12
N PRO A 230 12.29 14.43 1.41
CA PRO A 230 12.87 15.68 1.89
C PRO A 230 12.72 16.81 0.85
N GLY A 231 11.85 17.81 1.10
CA GLY A 231 11.75 19.04 0.29
C GLY A 231 10.36 19.49 -0.20
N ALA A 232 9.28 18.72 0.03
CA ALA A 232 7.97 18.97 -0.60
C ALA A 232 7.10 20.11 0.00
N ARG A 233 7.55 20.77 1.07
CA ARG A 233 6.71 21.54 2.01
C ARG A 233 5.99 22.82 1.52
N ARG A 234 6.03 23.22 0.23
CA ARG A 234 5.67 24.60 -0.17
C ARG A 234 4.56 24.84 -1.21
N PHE A 235 3.89 23.84 -1.81
CA PHE A 235 3.30 24.12 -3.15
C PHE A 235 1.83 23.80 -3.46
N PHE A 236 1.06 23.07 -2.65
CA PHE A 236 -0.13 22.41 -3.22
C PHE A 236 -1.53 23.10 -3.11
N HIS A 237 -1.73 24.17 -2.34
CA HIS A 237 -3.11 24.57 -1.98
C HIS A 237 -3.98 25.19 -3.11
N TRP A 238 -3.44 25.62 -4.27
CA TRP A 238 -4.19 26.53 -5.18
C TRP A 238 -4.72 25.94 -6.52
N SER A 239 -4.23 24.79 -7.02
CA SER A 239 -4.41 24.43 -8.45
C SER A 239 -5.60 23.53 -8.80
N PHE A 240 -6.23 22.87 -7.82
CA PHE A 240 -7.18 21.78 -8.10
C PHE A 240 -8.60 22.25 -8.47
N LYS A 241 -9.00 23.47 -8.08
CA LYS A 241 -10.38 24.00 -8.31
C LYS A 241 -10.75 24.27 -9.78
N ARG A 242 -9.83 24.19 -10.75
CA ARG A 242 -10.09 24.58 -12.15
C ARG A 242 -10.13 23.45 -13.18
N HIS A 243 -9.65 22.25 -12.86
CA HIS A 243 -9.38 21.21 -13.88
C HIS A 243 -10.14 19.90 -13.68
N VAL A 244 -11.13 19.84 -12.78
CA VAL A 244 -12.10 18.72 -12.71
C VAL A 244 -13.49 19.27 -13.05
N PRO A 245 -13.84 19.45 -14.33
CA PRO A 245 -15.18 19.84 -14.73
C PRO A 245 -16.10 18.62 -14.57
N GLY A 246 -17.05 18.67 -13.63
CA GLY A 246 -18.21 17.75 -13.64
C GLY A 246 -18.58 17.03 -12.34
N GLN A 247 -17.85 17.19 -11.23
CA GLN A 247 -18.18 16.49 -9.97
C GLN A 247 -18.56 17.40 -8.78
N LEU A 248 -18.66 18.72 -8.96
CA LEU A 248 -19.00 19.66 -7.87
C LEU A 248 -20.51 19.95 -7.73
N SER A 249 -21.36 18.97 -8.03
CA SER A 249 -22.80 19.08 -7.78
C SER A 249 -23.33 17.78 -7.17
N GLN A 250 -23.00 17.57 -5.90
CA GLN A 250 -23.84 16.91 -4.90
C GLN A 250 -23.28 17.20 -3.51
#